data_AF-A0A8T0MQX7-F1
#
_entry.id   AF-A0A8T0MQX7-F1
#
_cell.length_a   1.000
_cell.length_b   1.000
_cell.length_c   1.000
_cell.angle_alpha   90.00
_cell.angle_beta   90.00
_cell.angle_gamma   90.00
#
_symmetry.space_group_name_H-M   'P 1'
#
loop_
_entity.id
_entity.type
_entity.pdbx_description
1 polymer ?
#
loop_
_entity_poly.entity_id
_entity_poly.type
_entity_poly.pdbx_seq_one_letter_code
_entity_poly.pdbx_strand_id
1 'polypeptide(L)'
;MIAGSSKVVALGALMITIFSLLVSYGSCARPPPVSFNASAFTADPNWEAARATWYGAPTGAGPDDDGGACGFKNVNLPPFSAMTSCGNEPLFKDGKGCGSCYQIRCTNHPACSGNPV
;
A
#
# COMPACT_ATOMS: atom_id res chain seq x y z
N MET A 1 -11.48 3.26 -55.50
CA MET A 1 -11.10 1.93 -54.99
C MET A 1 -9.69 2.04 -54.45
N ILE A 2 -9.53 2.30 -53.15
CA ILE A 2 -8.20 2.45 -52.54
C ILE A 2 -7.72 1.04 -52.24
N ALA A 3 -6.81 0.52 -53.09
CA ALA A 3 -6.13 -0.75 -52.87
C ALA A 3 -5.16 -0.60 -51.70
N GLY A 4 -5.67 -0.71 -50.48
CA GLY A 4 -4.85 -0.75 -49.27
C GLY A 4 -3.98 -2.00 -49.32
N SER A 5 -2.65 -1.81 -49.43
CA SER A 5 -1.68 -2.90 -49.41
C SER A 5 -1.94 -3.80 -48.19
N SER A 6 -2.05 -5.12 -48.40
CA SER A 6 -2.40 -6.10 -47.36
C SER A 6 -1.52 -6.02 -46.11
N LYS A 7 -0.30 -5.47 -46.24
CA LYS A 7 0.64 -5.21 -45.14
C LYS A 7 0.14 -4.11 -44.18
N VAL A 8 -0.51 -3.06 -44.69
CA VAL A 8 -1.02 -1.93 -43.88
C VAL A 8 -2.26 -2.34 -43.08
N VAL A 9 -3.11 -3.19 -43.67
CA VAL A 9 -4.28 -3.76 -42.99
C VAL A 9 -3.84 -4.71 -41.87
N ALA A 10 -2.81 -5.54 -42.11
CA ALA A 10 -2.26 -6.45 -41.10
C ALA A 10 -1.60 -5.72 -39.92
N LEU A 11 -0.83 -4.66 -40.18
CA LEU A 11 -0.21 -3.84 -39.13
C LEU A 11 -1.26 -3.10 -38.29
N GLY A 12 -2.31 -2.57 -38.93
CA GLY A 12 -3.42 -1.92 -38.22
C GLY A 12 -4.17 -2.89 -37.29
N ALA A 13 -4.46 -4.10 -37.77
CA ALA A 13 -5.10 -5.13 -36.96
C ALA A 13 -4.25 -5.54 -35.74
N LEU A 14 -2.93 -5.67 -35.93
CA LEU A 14 -2.00 -6.04 -34.85
C LEU A 14 -1.96 -4.96 -33.74
N MET A 15 -1.89 -3.69 -34.11
CA MET A 15 -1.89 -2.57 -33.16
C MET A 15 -3.20 -2.49 -32.37
N ILE A 16 -4.34 -2.74 -33.02
CA ILE A 16 -5.65 -2.77 -32.35
C ILE A 16 -5.70 -3.91 -31.32
N THR A 17 -5.24 -5.12 -31.68
CA THR A 17 -5.22 -6.25 -30.74
C THR A 17 -4.33 -5.99 -29.52
N ILE A 18 -3.16 -5.39 -29.72
CA ILE A 18 -2.24 -5.04 -28.62
C ILE A 18 -2.87 -3.99 -27.70
N PHE A 19 -3.52 -2.97 -28.26
CA PHE A 19 -4.19 -1.93 -27.48
C PHE A 19 -5.38 -2.51 -26.68
N SER A 20 -6.19 -3.39 -27.29
CA SER A 20 -7.28 -4.08 -26.61
C SER A 20 -6.79 -4.97 -25.46
N LEU A 21 -5.66 -5.66 -25.65
CA LEU A 21 -5.01 -6.43 -24.59
C LEU A 21 -4.56 -5.50 -23.45
N LEU A 22 -3.85 -4.41 -23.73
CA LEU A 22 -3.38 -3.47 -22.71
C LEU A 22 -4.54 -2.87 -21.88
N VAL A 23 -5.66 -2.53 -22.51
CA VAL A 23 -6.84 -1.97 -21.81
C VAL A 23 -7.54 -3.02 -20.94
N SER A 24 -7.62 -4.27 -21.39
CA SER A 24 -8.23 -5.36 -20.63
C SER A 24 -7.36 -5.79 -19.43
N TYR A 25 -6.04 -5.82 -19.58
CA TYR A 25 -5.10 -6.05 -18.47
C TYR A 25 -5.04 -4.87 -17.47
N GLY A 26 -5.20 -3.63 -17.93
CA GLY A 26 -5.20 -2.45 -17.04
C GLY A 26 -6.47 -2.32 -16.17
N SER A 27 -7.61 -2.82 -16.65
CA SER A 27 -8.90 -2.65 -15.98
C SER A 27 -9.14 -3.61 -14.81
N CYS A 28 -8.39 -4.71 -14.73
CA CYS A 28 -8.45 -5.67 -13.64
C CYS A 28 -7.50 -5.36 -12.47
N ALA A 29 -6.75 -4.27 -12.54
CA ALA A 29 -5.86 -3.80 -11.48
C ALA A 29 -6.53 -2.85 -10.47
N ARG A 30 -7.86 -2.84 -10.35
CA ARG A 30 -8.50 -2.21 -9.19
C ARG A 30 -8.30 -3.14 -8.00
N PRO A 31 -7.45 -2.81 -7.01
CA PRO A 31 -7.40 -3.58 -5.79
C PRO A 31 -8.82 -3.60 -5.19
N PRO A 32 -9.31 -4.76 -4.74
CA PRO A 32 -10.59 -4.84 -4.05
C PRO A 32 -10.60 -3.89 -2.84
N PRO A 33 -11.77 -3.37 -2.42
CA PRO A 33 -11.87 -2.57 -1.22
C PRO A 33 -11.27 -3.35 -0.05
N VAL A 34 -10.24 -2.76 0.56
CA VAL A 34 -9.51 -3.36 1.68
C VAL A 34 -10.46 -3.40 2.86
N SER A 35 -10.91 -4.59 3.26
CA SER A 35 -11.71 -4.74 4.47
C SER A 35 -10.78 -4.74 5.68
N PHE A 36 -10.89 -3.71 6.52
CA PHE A 36 -10.19 -3.63 7.80
C PHE A 36 -10.86 -4.53 8.86
N ASN A 37 -11.22 -5.77 8.48
CA ASN A 37 -11.81 -6.69 9.44
C ASN A 37 -10.70 -7.28 10.31
N ALA A 38 -10.47 -6.65 11.46
CA ALA A 38 -9.46 -7.02 12.46
C ALA A 38 -9.65 -8.43 13.06
N SER A 39 -10.76 -9.13 12.74
CA SER A 39 -11.12 -10.40 13.38
C SER A 39 -10.32 -11.64 12.94
N ALA A 40 -9.47 -11.53 11.92
CA ALA A 40 -8.62 -12.65 11.45
C ALA A 40 -7.13 -12.48 11.79
N PHE A 41 -6.80 -11.62 12.76
CA PHE A 41 -5.42 -11.41 13.17
C PHE A 41 -4.93 -12.58 14.05
N THR A 42 -4.16 -13.50 13.48
CA THR A 42 -3.35 -14.44 14.26
C THR A 42 -2.14 -13.65 14.77
N ALA A 43 -2.31 -12.92 15.88
CA ALA A 43 -1.17 -12.31 16.56
C ALA A 43 -0.29 -13.43 17.10
N ASP A 44 1.00 -13.40 16.75
CA ASP A 44 1.99 -14.09 17.58
C ASP A 44 1.89 -13.47 18.99
N PRO A 45 1.68 -14.26 20.06
CA PRO A 45 1.61 -13.71 21.41
C PRO A 45 2.96 -13.15 21.88
N ASN A 46 4.06 -13.45 21.17
CA ASN A 46 5.39 -13.05 21.54
C ASN A 46 5.75 -11.67 20.98
N TRP A 47 6.40 -10.87 21.81
CA TRP A 47 6.92 -9.56 21.43
C TRP A 47 8.30 -9.70 20.81
N GLU A 48 8.47 -9.11 19.63
CA GLU A 48 9.77 -9.02 18.97
C GLU A 48 10.40 -7.65 19.18
N ALA A 49 11.73 -7.62 19.36
CA ALA A 49 12.46 -6.36 19.50
C ALA A 49 12.57 -5.65 18.15
N ALA A 50 12.21 -4.37 18.12
CA ALA A 50 12.33 -3.51 16.95
C ALA A 50 12.84 -2.12 17.33
N ARG A 51 13.40 -1.40 16.35
CA ARG A 51 13.80 -0.01 16.50
C ARG A 51 12.82 0.89 15.77
N ALA A 52 12.34 1.92 16.46
CA ALA A 52 11.42 2.89 15.89
C ALA A 52 12.06 4.29 15.80
N THR A 53 11.68 5.01 14.76
CA THR A 53 11.90 6.45 14.56
C THR A 53 10.63 7.03 13.94
N TRP A 54 10.50 8.35 13.97
CA TRP A 54 9.38 9.06 13.34
C TRP A 54 9.89 10.03 12.28
N TYR A 55 9.00 10.48 11.40
CA TYR A 55 9.30 11.43 10.34
C TYR A 55 8.05 12.29 10.05
N GLY A 56 8.25 13.41 9.35
CA GLY A 56 7.17 14.35 9.05
C GLY A 56 6.90 15.35 10.18
N ALA A 57 5.67 15.87 10.23
CA ALA A 57 5.24 16.75 11.30
C ALA A 57 5.02 15.98 12.62
N PRO A 58 5.34 16.55 13.81
CA PRO A 58 5.21 15.87 15.10
C PRO A 58 3.80 15.34 15.43
N THR A 59 2.77 15.91 14.83
CA THR A 59 1.36 15.50 14.98
C THR A 59 0.73 15.11 13.64
N GLY A 60 1.53 14.84 12.62
CA GLY A 60 1.09 14.45 11.28
C GLY A 60 1.05 12.93 11.09
N ALA A 61 0.72 12.49 9.87
CA ALA A 61 0.63 11.08 9.52
C ALA A 61 1.87 10.55 8.77
N GLY A 62 3.03 11.18 8.97
CA GLY A 62 4.26 10.91 8.23
C GLY A 62 4.44 11.86 7.05
N PRO A 63 4.20 11.46 5.78
CA PRO A 63 4.46 12.32 4.63
C PRO A 63 3.57 13.58 4.59
N ASP A 64 4.07 14.67 4.01
CA ASP A 64 3.32 15.93 3.84
C ASP A 64 2.05 15.79 2.97
N ASP A 65 1.97 14.73 2.16
CA ASP A 65 0.83 14.42 1.29
C ASP A 65 -0.16 13.42 1.91
N ASP A 66 -0.01 13.09 3.20
CA ASP A 66 -0.79 12.09 3.94
C ASP A 66 -0.90 10.75 3.17
N GLY A 67 0.19 10.36 2.50
CA GLY A 67 0.27 9.20 1.62
C GLY A 67 1.32 8.15 2.01
N GLY A 68 1.86 7.44 1.01
CA GLY A 68 2.96 6.50 1.20
C GLY A 68 3.11 5.48 0.06
N ALA A 69 4.11 4.60 0.17
CA ALA A 69 4.41 3.57 -0.83
C ALA A 69 3.27 2.58 -1.07
N CYS A 70 2.37 2.41 -0.10
CA CYS A 70 1.16 1.58 -0.22
C CYS A 70 0.05 2.22 -1.06
N GLY A 71 0.21 3.47 -1.52
CA GLY A 71 -0.78 4.17 -2.33
C GLY A 71 -2.03 4.64 -1.57
N PHE A 72 -2.08 4.45 -0.25
CA PHE A 72 -3.10 5.08 0.59
C PHE A 72 -2.95 6.61 0.58
N LYS A 73 -4.05 7.30 0.80
CA LYS A 73 -4.16 8.76 0.88
C LYS A 73 -5.08 9.13 2.03
N ASN A 74 -4.98 10.37 2.50
CA ASN A 74 -5.75 10.89 3.63
C ASN A 74 -5.57 10.01 4.88
N VAL A 75 -4.35 9.50 5.12
CA VAL A 75 -4.08 8.61 6.25
C VAL A 75 -4.13 9.33 7.60
N ASN A 76 -4.21 10.66 7.59
CA ASN A 76 -4.54 11.50 8.74
C ASN A 76 -6.01 11.38 9.18
N LEU A 77 -6.91 10.94 8.31
CA LEU A 77 -8.35 10.80 8.62
C LEU A 77 -8.68 9.37 9.07
N PRO A 78 -9.84 9.16 9.73
CA PRO A 78 -10.36 7.82 9.98
C PRO A 78 -10.48 7.00 8.68
N PRO A 79 -10.18 5.69 8.72
CA PRO A 79 -9.92 4.89 9.92
C PRO A 79 -8.48 4.91 10.43
N PHE A 80 -7.51 5.41 9.65
CA PHE A 80 -6.09 5.41 10.04
C PHE A 80 -5.80 6.42 11.15
N SER A 81 -6.42 7.60 11.10
CA SER A 81 -6.31 8.64 12.13
C SER A 81 -4.85 8.97 12.50
N ALA A 82 -3.98 9.08 11.50
CA ALA A 82 -2.52 9.26 11.62
C ALA A 82 -1.75 8.10 12.30
N MET A 83 -2.42 7.00 12.64
CA MET A 83 -1.83 5.81 13.25
C MET A 83 -1.21 4.90 12.19
N THR A 84 -0.24 5.43 11.47
CA THR A 84 0.48 4.73 10.40
C THR A 84 1.97 4.59 10.72
N SER A 85 2.62 3.62 10.10
CA SER A 85 4.06 3.42 10.23
C SER A 85 4.68 2.90 8.93
N CYS A 86 5.98 3.15 8.77
CA CYS A 86 6.78 2.48 7.76
C CYS A 86 7.44 1.23 8.37
N GLY A 87 7.37 0.11 7.66
CA GLY A 87 8.11 -1.10 7.98
C GLY A 87 9.29 -1.28 7.02
N ASN A 88 10.37 -1.90 7.50
CA ASN A 88 11.47 -2.36 6.66
C ASN A 88 11.05 -3.60 5.83
N GLU A 89 11.95 -4.13 5.01
CA GLU A 89 11.69 -5.22 4.05
C GLU A 89 10.91 -6.42 4.62
N PRO A 90 11.21 -6.95 5.83
CA PRO A 90 10.47 -8.06 6.41
C PRO A 90 9.00 -7.74 6.72
N LEU A 91 8.66 -6.46 6.95
CA LEU A 91 7.30 -6.01 7.21
C LEU A 91 6.62 -5.53 5.93
N PHE A 92 7.30 -4.70 5.12
CA PHE A 92 6.76 -4.15 3.87
C PHE A 92 6.55 -5.22 2.79
N LYS A 93 7.47 -6.18 2.68
CA LYS A 93 7.42 -7.34 1.76
C LYS A 93 7.07 -6.94 0.33
N ASP A 94 7.77 -5.97 -0.23
CA ASP A 94 7.52 -5.42 -1.57
C ASP A 94 6.05 -4.98 -1.77
N GLY A 95 5.46 -4.37 -0.74
CA GLY A 95 4.07 -3.92 -0.73
C GLY A 95 3.05 -4.98 -0.30
N LYS A 96 3.43 -6.26 -0.17
CA LYS A 96 2.51 -7.31 0.34
C LYS A 96 2.12 -7.10 1.80
N GLY A 97 2.90 -6.34 2.55
CA GLY A 97 2.60 -5.93 3.92
C GLY A 97 1.65 -4.75 4.04
N CYS A 98 1.28 -4.09 2.94
CA CYS A 98 0.38 -2.93 2.98
C CYS A 98 -0.98 -3.28 3.59
N GLY A 99 -1.41 -2.48 4.57
CA GLY A 99 -2.64 -2.72 5.32
C GLY A 99 -2.50 -3.68 6.50
N SER A 100 -1.30 -4.18 6.79
CA SER A 100 -1.03 -4.94 8.02
C SER A 100 -1.11 -4.03 9.24
N CYS A 101 -1.68 -4.54 10.34
CA CYS A 101 -1.70 -3.88 11.64
C CYS A 101 -0.65 -4.51 12.55
N TYR A 102 -0.02 -3.72 13.41
CA TYR A 102 0.94 -4.18 14.41
C TYR A 102 0.67 -3.46 15.71
N GLN A 103 0.83 -4.17 16.83
CA GLN A 103 0.91 -3.51 18.14
C GLN A 103 2.35 -3.12 18.41
N ILE A 104 2.57 -1.89 18.89
CA ILE A 104 3.90 -1.40 19.23
C ILE A 104 3.87 -0.88 20.67
N ARG A 105 4.89 -1.25 21.46
CA ARG A 105 5.09 -0.71 22.82
C ARG A 105 6.53 -0.30 23.02
N CYS A 106 6.73 0.81 23.72
CA CYS A 106 8.06 1.22 24.16
C CYS A 106 8.33 0.75 25.60
N THR A 107 9.53 0.23 25.85
CA THR A 107 9.94 -0.30 27.17
C THR A 107 11.18 0.36 27.77
N ASN A 108 11.97 1.11 26.98
CA ASN A 108 13.35 1.46 27.33
C ASN A 108 13.58 2.96 27.60
N HIS A 109 12.53 3.76 27.79
CA HIS A 109 12.65 5.18 28.11
C HIS A 109 11.57 5.62 29.13
N PRO A 110 11.88 6.50 30.10
CA PRO A 110 10.92 6.90 31.13
C PRO A 110 9.65 7.57 30.62
N ALA A 111 9.70 8.18 29.43
CA ALA A 111 8.54 8.80 28.78
C ALA A 111 7.55 7.78 28.18
N CYS A 112 7.88 6.49 28.19
CA CYS A 112 7.05 5.47 27.56
C CYS A 112 5.87 5.09 28.45
N SER A 113 4.68 5.00 27.86
CA SER A 113 3.44 4.64 28.57
C SER A 113 3.43 3.20 29.08
N GLY A 114 4.25 2.32 28.49
CA GLY A 114 4.24 0.88 28.73
C GLY A 114 3.08 0.12 28.07
N ASN A 115 2.06 0.83 27.60
CA ASN A 115 0.90 0.25 26.93
C ASN A 115 1.13 0.14 25.43
N PRO A 116 0.70 -0.96 24.78
CA PRO A 116 0.74 -1.07 23.35
C PRO A 116 -0.28 -0.12 22.71
N VAL A 117 0.10 0.39 21.55
CA VAL A 117 -0.76 1.14 20.63
C VAL A 117 -0.95 0.34 19.35
#